data_AF-A0ABD2LPD5-F1
#
_entry.id   AF-A0ABD2LPD5-F1
#
_cell.length_a   1.000
_cell.length_b   1.000
_cell.length_c   1.000
_cell.angle_alpha   90.00
_cell.angle_beta   90.00
_cell.angle_gamma   90.00
#
_symmetry.space_group_name_H-M   'P 1'
#
loop_
_entity.id
_entity.type
_entity.pdbx_description
1 polymer ?
#
loop_
_entity_poly.entity_id
_entity_poly.type
_entity_poly.pdbx_seq_one_letter_code
_entity_poly.pdbx_strand_id
1 'polypeptide(L)'
;MASLTTKVETGHRDIIHDAQMNYYGTRLATCSSDHLIKIFEIRANGQPFPMAELTGHDGPVWQVSWAHPKFDNVLASCSHDRKVIVWREVNGKWQKSYEYNQHEASINSISWAAPEYGLIFACCSTDCSISIIQFMGDVWSPVKIANAHDEGCNAVSWAPAKRLQSALDVSEQIDPKRFVSGGNDRLVKVWREESPGTWRMEAELDGHENWVRDVAWAPSESQTSTIASCGVDGRVIIWRCNLDGDEQKWTNRVLCKYTDPIWHVSWSFCATILAVSGVDNKVTMFQERLPNHWMQISEPEEEKQ
;
A
#
# COMPACT_ATOMS: atom_id res chain seq x y z
N MET A 1 17.27 -18.16 16.63
CA MET A 1 17.32 -16.70 16.86
C MET A 1 16.19 -16.37 17.81
N ALA A 2 16.48 -15.80 18.98
CA ALA A 2 15.41 -15.31 19.85
C ALA A 2 14.73 -14.14 19.14
N SER A 3 13.44 -14.27 18.86
CA SER A 3 12.62 -13.15 18.41
C SER A 3 12.49 -12.20 19.60
N LEU A 4 12.99 -10.97 19.49
CA LEU A 4 12.75 -9.97 20.52
C LEU A 4 11.36 -9.37 20.26
N THR A 5 10.35 -9.85 20.97
CA THR A 5 8.99 -9.31 20.87
C THR A 5 8.88 -8.10 21.80
N THR A 6 8.83 -6.89 21.24
CA THR A 6 8.61 -5.66 22.01
C THR A 6 7.18 -5.16 21.79
N LYS A 7 6.40 -5.08 22.86
CA LYS A 7 5.07 -4.47 22.82
C LYS A 7 5.19 -2.95 22.82
N VAL A 8 4.45 -2.28 21.93
CA VAL A 8 4.38 -0.82 21.85
C VAL A 8 3.03 -0.37 22.41
N GLU A 9 3.05 0.39 23.50
CA GLU A 9 1.86 1.08 24.00
C GLU A 9 1.73 2.43 23.26
N THR A 10 0.81 2.50 22.32
CA THR A 10 0.64 3.67 21.45
C THR A 10 -0.10 4.82 22.14
N GLY A 11 -0.89 4.52 23.18
CA GLY A 11 -1.73 5.51 23.86
C GLY A 11 -2.83 6.09 22.97
N HIS A 12 -3.22 5.40 21.90
CA HIS A 12 -4.46 5.69 21.17
C HIS A 12 -5.68 5.40 22.05
N ARG A 13 -6.76 6.15 21.81
CA ARG A 13 -8.00 6.02 22.60
C ARG A 13 -9.04 5.09 21.97
N ASP A 14 -8.75 4.61 20.76
CA ASP A 14 -9.64 3.80 19.96
C ASP A 14 -8.83 2.83 19.08
N ILE A 15 -9.50 2.04 18.25
CA ILE A 15 -8.93 1.03 17.36
C ILE A 15 -7.87 1.66 16.46
N ILE A 16 -6.73 0.98 16.35
CA ILE A 16 -5.64 1.32 15.44
C ILE A 16 -5.93 0.62 14.11
N HIS A 17 -5.93 1.38 13.02
CA HIS A 17 -6.22 0.84 11.69
C HIS A 17 -4.96 0.44 10.94
N ASP A 18 -3.89 1.23 11.07
CA ASP A 18 -2.64 0.95 10.37
C ASP A 18 -1.43 1.42 11.19
N ALA A 19 -0.32 0.72 10.98
CA ALA A 19 0.96 0.96 11.62
C ALA A 19 2.10 0.64 10.63
N GLN A 20 2.87 1.65 10.26
CA GLN A 20 3.95 1.50 9.28
C GLN A 20 5.29 2.04 9.81
N MET A 21 6.34 1.25 9.65
CA MET A 21 7.71 1.72 9.88
C MET A 21 8.23 2.55 8.70
N ASN A 22 9.10 3.51 8.99
CA ASN A 22 9.83 4.22 7.94
C ASN A 22 10.86 3.30 7.27
N TYR A 23 11.46 3.77 6.17
CA TYR A 23 12.42 3.00 5.36
C TYR A 23 13.59 2.41 6.17
N TYR A 24 14.06 3.09 7.21
CA TYR A 24 15.20 2.66 8.04
C TYR A 24 14.80 1.83 9.26
N GLY A 25 13.50 1.62 9.51
CA GLY A 25 13.01 0.96 10.73
C GLY A 25 13.26 1.73 12.03
N THR A 26 13.61 3.02 11.94
CA THR A 26 13.92 3.88 13.09
C THR A 26 12.69 4.63 13.61
N ARG A 27 11.62 4.70 12.82
CA ARG A 27 10.38 5.38 13.20
C ARG A 27 9.18 4.53 12.86
N LEU A 28 8.17 4.58 13.73
CA LEU A 28 6.87 3.94 13.55
C LEU A 28 5.80 5.03 13.53
N ALA A 29 4.97 5.03 12.49
CA ALA A 29 3.74 5.80 12.44
C ALA A 29 2.55 4.87 12.74
N THR A 30 1.64 5.32 13.59
CA THR A 30 0.38 4.62 13.89
C THR A 30 -0.80 5.56 13.68
N CYS A 31 -1.93 5.03 13.21
CA CYS A 31 -3.14 5.82 13.01
C CYS A 31 -4.40 5.09 13.49
N SER A 32 -5.41 5.84 13.90
CA SER A 32 -6.54 5.30 14.68
C SER A 32 -7.87 6.01 14.38
N SER A 33 -8.96 5.38 14.83
CA SER A 33 -10.29 5.99 14.93
C SER A 33 -10.36 7.21 15.85
N ASP A 34 -9.34 7.46 16.69
CA ASP A 34 -9.27 8.67 17.52
C ASP A 34 -8.87 9.94 16.75
N HIS A 35 -8.75 9.85 15.43
CA HIS A 35 -8.38 10.91 14.48
C HIS A 35 -6.92 11.36 14.57
N LEU A 36 -6.10 10.67 15.38
CA LEU A 36 -4.70 11.00 15.57
C LEU A 36 -3.80 10.10 14.75
N ILE A 37 -2.67 10.67 14.35
CA ILE A 37 -1.51 9.91 13.91
C ILE A 37 -0.40 10.14 14.93
N LYS A 38 0.23 9.07 15.41
CA LYS A 38 1.31 9.15 16.38
C LYS A 38 2.59 8.63 15.75
N ILE A 39 3.68 9.37 15.97
CA ILE A 39 5.02 9.03 15.50
C ILE A 39 5.87 8.64 16.69
N PHE A 40 6.49 7.47 16.62
CA PHE A 40 7.42 6.95 17.61
C PHE A 40 8.80 6.78 16.99
N GLU A 41 9.83 7.12 17.74
CA GLU A 41 11.20 6.72 17.45
C GLU A 41 11.46 5.35 18.07
N ILE A 42 11.95 4.40 17.28
CA ILE A 42 12.33 3.06 17.76
C ILE A 42 13.82 3.08 18.09
N ARG A 43 14.14 3.03 19.38
CA ARG A 43 15.53 3.05 19.85
C ARG A 43 16.19 1.69 19.62
N ALA A 44 17.53 1.65 19.72
CA ALA A 44 18.32 0.43 19.52
C ALA A 44 17.96 -0.72 20.49
N ASN A 45 17.38 -0.41 21.65
CA ASN A 45 16.85 -1.39 22.59
C ASN A 45 15.44 -1.91 22.22
N GLY A 46 14.91 -1.51 21.06
CA GLY A 46 13.57 -1.82 20.57
C GLY A 46 12.45 -1.02 21.23
N GLN A 47 12.74 -0.16 22.22
CA GLN A 47 11.70 0.59 22.91
C GLN A 47 11.20 1.77 22.06
N PRO A 48 9.88 1.93 21.94
CA PRO A 48 9.28 3.09 21.28
C PRO A 48 9.39 4.32 22.18
N PHE A 49 9.74 5.46 21.59
CA PHE A 49 9.73 6.77 22.23
C PHE A 49 8.77 7.69 21.49
N PRO A 50 7.73 8.25 22.14
CA PRO A 50 6.77 9.12 21.46
C PRO A 50 7.47 10.41 21.01
N MET A 51 7.40 10.68 19.71
CA MET A 51 8.08 11.82 19.09
C MET A 51 7.11 12.94 18.72
N ALA A 52 5.95 12.59 18.15
CA ALA A 52 4.95 13.59 17.73
C ALA A 52 3.53 13.00 17.70
N GLU A 53 2.55 13.88 17.91
CA GLU A 53 1.14 13.62 17.66
C GLU A 53 0.66 14.59 16.56
N LEU A 54 0.16 14.04 15.46
CA LEU A 54 -0.29 14.81 14.31
C LEU A 54 -1.81 14.93 14.38
N THR A 55 -2.29 16.18 14.36
CA THR A 55 -3.71 16.53 14.45
C THR A 55 -4.12 17.30 13.21
N GLY A 56 -5.26 16.94 12.63
CA GLY A 56 -5.76 17.61 11.43
C GLY A 56 -6.85 16.88 10.67
N HIS A 57 -7.08 15.60 10.97
CA HIS A 57 -8.22 14.85 10.46
C HIS A 57 -9.45 15.02 11.37
N ASP A 58 -10.63 15.01 10.76
CA ASP A 58 -11.93 15.15 11.43
C ASP A 58 -12.67 13.81 11.57
N GLY A 59 -12.02 12.70 11.18
CA GLY A 59 -12.58 11.35 11.19
C GLY A 59 -11.49 10.28 11.36
N PRO A 60 -11.89 8.99 11.46
CA PRO A 60 -10.95 7.88 11.56
C PRO A 60 -9.88 7.92 10.48
N VAL A 61 -8.62 7.74 10.86
CA VAL A 61 -7.49 7.67 9.92
C VAL A 61 -7.26 6.21 9.57
N TRP A 62 -7.37 5.87 8.28
CA TRP A 62 -7.39 4.48 7.82
C TRP A 62 -6.00 3.93 7.53
N GLN A 63 -5.16 4.70 6.84
CA GLN A 63 -3.83 4.25 6.44
C GLN A 63 -2.83 5.39 6.53
N VAL A 64 -1.59 5.01 6.83
CA VAL A 64 -0.42 5.90 6.79
C VAL A 64 0.63 5.33 5.85
N SER A 65 1.31 6.20 5.10
CA SER A 65 2.34 5.78 4.16
C SER A 65 3.56 6.70 4.24
N TRP A 66 4.73 6.12 4.49
CA TRP A 66 6.01 6.83 4.47
C TRP A 66 6.52 7.03 3.04
N ALA A 67 6.93 8.24 2.72
CA ALA A 67 7.66 8.50 1.47
C ALA A 67 9.10 7.98 1.56
N HIS A 68 9.73 7.79 0.41
CA HIS A 68 11.14 7.40 0.36
C HIS A 68 12.04 8.49 0.98
N PRO A 69 13.08 8.14 1.77
CA PRO A 69 13.93 9.10 2.49
C PRO A 69 14.71 10.09 1.60
N LYS A 70 14.76 9.84 0.28
CA LYS A 70 15.27 10.79 -0.73
C LYS A 70 14.54 12.14 -0.69
N PHE A 71 13.31 12.17 -0.18
CA PHE A 71 12.46 13.37 -0.10
C PHE A 71 12.32 13.88 1.35
N ASP A 72 13.29 13.56 2.21
CA ASP A 72 13.25 13.78 3.66
C ASP A 72 12.19 12.92 4.38
N ASN A 73 11.88 13.28 5.63
CA ASN A 73 10.84 12.64 6.42
C ASN A 73 9.47 13.19 6.04
N VAL A 74 8.83 12.51 5.09
CA VAL A 74 7.48 12.81 4.61
C VAL A 74 6.57 11.60 4.88
N LEU A 75 5.36 11.88 5.38
CA LEU A 75 4.32 10.91 5.68
C LEU A 75 3.02 11.37 5.05
N ALA A 76 2.25 10.48 4.44
CA ALA A 76 0.87 10.74 4.02
C ALA A 76 -0.11 9.95 4.90
N SER A 77 -1.29 10.53 5.14
CA SER A 77 -2.39 9.87 5.84
C SER A 77 -3.71 10.08 5.12
N CYS A 78 -4.56 9.04 5.07
CA CYS A 78 -5.93 9.12 4.56
C CYS A 78 -6.94 8.86 5.67
N SER A 79 -8.12 9.46 5.51
CA SER A 79 -9.16 9.37 6.52
C SER A 79 -10.56 9.29 5.90
N HIS A 80 -11.49 8.86 6.75
CA HIS A 80 -12.93 8.94 6.52
C HIS A 80 -13.43 10.37 6.26
N ASP A 81 -12.69 11.38 6.72
CA ASP A 81 -13.02 12.81 6.54
C ASP A 81 -12.83 13.32 5.09
N ARG A 82 -12.49 12.42 4.15
CA ARG A 82 -12.32 12.68 2.72
C ARG A 82 -11.06 13.47 2.39
N LYS A 83 -10.13 13.59 3.35
CA LYS A 83 -8.86 14.31 3.18
C LYS A 83 -7.69 13.33 3.11
N VAL A 84 -6.73 13.69 2.28
CA VAL A 84 -5.34 13.23 2.42
C VAL A 84 -4.52 14.37 3.00
N ILE A 85 -3.75 14.10 4.03
CA ILE A 85 -2.81 15.07 4.59
C ILE A 85 -1.38 14.55 4.37
N VAL A 86 -0.52 15.40 3.81
CA VAL A 86 0.92 15.15 3.72
C VAL A 86 1.61 15.94 4.83
N TRP A 87 2.33 15.23 5.68
CA TRP A 87 3.10 15.73 6.80
C TRP A 87 4.57 15.72 6.44
N ARG A 88 5.28 16.79 6.78
CA ARG A 88 6.74 16.88 6.62
C ARG A 88 7.36 17.28 7.94
N GLU A 89 8.48 16.66 8.27
CA GLU A 89 9.32 17.09 9.37
C GLU A 89 10.33 18.12 8.89
N VAL A 90 10.32 19.31 9.49
CA VAL A 90 11.29 20.37 9.24
C VAL A 90 11.90 20.78 10.57
N ASN A 91 13.22 20.67 10.70
CA ASN A 91 13.96 20.99 11.94
C ASN A 91 13.43 20.26 13.19
N GLY A 92 13.09 18.98 13.04
CA GLY A 92 12.56 18.15 14.14
C GLY A 92 11.10 18.40 14.51
N LYS A 93 10.40 19.28 13.78
CA LYS A 93 8.97 19.56 13.99
C LYS A 93 8.15 19.07 12.82
N TRP A 94 7.10 18.33 13.14
CA TRP A 94 6.13 17.86 12.16
C TRP A 94 5.09 18.93 11.86
N GLN A 95 4.84 19.15 10.58
CA GLN A 95 3.84 20.11 10.11
C GLN A 95 3.10 19.60 8.88
N LYS A 96 1.87 20.08 8.71
CA LYS A 96 1.06 19.84 7.50
C LYS A 96 1.70 20.59 6.33
N SER A 97 2.18 19.84 5.33
CA SER A 97 2.78 20.39 4.12
C SER A 97 1.78 20.53 2.98
N TYR A 98 0.78 19.65 2.92
CA TYR A 98 -0.25 19.66 1.88
C TYR A 98 -1.52 18.98 2.37
N GLU A 99 -2.67 19.41 1.85
CA GLU A 99 -3.98 18.83 2.11
C GLU A 99 -4.72 18.68 0.78
N TYR A 100 -5.28 17.49 0.55
CA TYR A 100 -6.08 17.18 -0.62
C TYR A 100 -7.48 16.74 -0.18
N ASN A 101 -8.51 17.41 -0.68
CA ASN A 101 -9.90 17.27 -0.20
C ASN A 101 -10.92 17.26 -1.35
N GLN A 102 -10.54 16.73 -2.52
CA GLN A 102 -11.39 16.70 -3.72
C GLN A 102 -12.18 15.39 -3.87
N HIS A 103 -12.06 14.47 -2.93
CA HIS A 103 -12.90 13.26 -2.88
C HIS A 103 -14.23 13.54 -2.20
N GLU A 104 -15.28 12.88 -2.66
CA GLU A 104 -16.64 13.08 -2.13
C GLU A 104 -16.98 12.11 -1.00
N ALA A 105 -16.13 11.09 -0.79
CA ALA A 105 -16.29 10.06 0.23
C ALA A 105 -14.94 9.66 0.86
N SER A 106 -15.02 8.74 1.84
CA SER A 106 -13.89 8.20 2.61
C SER A 106 -12.74 7.73 1.71
N ILE A 107 -11.52 8.13 2.06
CA ILE A 107 -10.30 7.70 1.36
C ILE A 107 -9.72 6.53 2.12
N ASN A 108 -9.71 5.35 1.50
CA ASN A 108 -9.49 4.09 2.21
C ASN A 108 -8.02 3.66 2.18
N SER A 109 -7.26 4.04 1.15
CA SER A 109 -5.87 3.64 1.03
C SER A 109 -5.00 4.69 0.34
N ILE A 110 -3.71 4.71 0.71
CA ILE A 110 -2.66 5.54 0.12
C ILE A 110 -1.42 4.67 -0.13
N SER A 111 -0.76 4.90 -1.27
CA SER A 111 0.53 4.30 -1.57
C SER A 111 1.45 5.31 -2.25
N TRP A 112 2.68 5.45 -1.76
CA TRP A 112 3.74 6.19 -2.45
C TRP A 112 4.32 5.36 -3.59
N ALA A 113 4.65 6.01 -4.70
CA ALA A 113 5.35 5.36 -5.79
C ALA A 113 6.84 5.22 -5.52
N ALA A 114 7.50 4.44 -6.37
CA ALA A 114 8.95 4.29 -6.34
C ALA A 114 9.67 5.66 -6.51
N PRO A 115 10.77 5.92 -5.79
CA PRO A 115 11.44 7.22 -5.77
C PRO A 115 12.03 7.66 -7.12
N GLU A 116 12.18 6.73 -8.07
CA GLU A 116 12.56 6.97 -9.46
C GLU A 116 11.52 7.81 -10.20
N TYR A 117 10.25 7.72 -9.82
CA TYR A 117 9.15 8.51 -10.40
C TYR A 117 9.00 9.90 -9.79
N GLY A 118 9.80 10.22 -8.76
CA GLY A 118 9.68 11.44 -7.99
C GLY A 118 8.77 11.28 -6.76
N LEU A 119 8.39 12.39 -6.15
CA LEU A 119 7.50 12.41 -5.00
C LEU A 119 6.05 12.38 -5.49
N ILE A 120 5.52 11.17 -5.65
CA ILE A 120 4.20 10.88 -6.17
C ILE A 120 3.52 9.79 -5.34
N PHE A 121 2.23 9.97 -5.07
CA PHE A 121 1.41 8.95 -4.42
C PHE A 121 0.06 8.81 -5.11
N ALA A 122 -0.57 7.67 -4.88
CA ALA A 122 -1.94 7.40 -5.28
C ALA A 122 -2.78 7.24 -4.02
N CYS A 123 -4.02 7.69 -4.06
CA CYS A 123 -5.03 7.43 -3.05
C CYS A 123 -6.34 7.02 -3.70
N CYS A 124 -7.13 6.22 -3.00
CA CYS A 124 -8.41 5.76 -3.50
C CYS A 124 -9.53 6.01 -2.50
N SER A 125 -10.74 6.19 -3.05
CA SER A 125 -11.90 6.55 -2.26
C SER A 125 -13.10 5.67 -2.59
N THR A 126 -14.01 5.65 -1.64
CA THR A 126 -15.33 5.04 -1.79
C THR A 126 -16.19 5.79 -2.83
N ASP A 127 -15.79 7.00 -3.25
CA ASP A 127 -16.44 7.77 -4.31
C ASP A 127 -16.17 7.25 -5.74
N CYS A 128 -15.77 5.99 -5.86
CA CYS A 128 -15.48 5.32 -7.14
C CYS A 128 -14.27 5.88 -7.90
N SER A 129 -13.45 6.73 -7.27
CA SER A 129 -12.31 7.37 -7.94
C SER A 129 -10.97 7.11 -7.26
N ILE A 130 -9.92 7.29 -8.06
CA ILE A 130 -8.51 7.21 -7.64
C ILE A 130 -7.87 8.55 -7.97
N SER A 131 -7.15 9.14 -7.03
CA SER A 131 -6.39 10.37 -7.27
C SER A 131 -4.90 10.10 -7.19
N ILE A 132 -4.16 10.71 -8.10
CA ILE A 132 -2.71 10.60 -8.22
C ILE A 132 -2.14 12.00 -8.03
N ILE A 133 -1.34 12.15 -7.00
CA ILE A 133 -0.84 13.45 -6.56
C ILE A 133 0.67 13.43 -6.72
N GLN A 134 1.19 14.32 -7.56
CA GLN A 134 2.63 14.46 -7.82
C GLN A 134 3.12 15.81 -7.33
N PHE A 135 4.29 15.84 -6.70
CA PHE A 135 4.98 17.08 -6.32
C PHE A 135 6.00 17.45 -7.39
N MET A 136 5.79 18.60 -8.04
CA MET A 136 6.66 19.13 -9.10
C MET A 136 6.97 20.60 -8.84
N GLY A 137 8.24 20.96 -8.71
CA GLY A 137 8.68 22.36 -8.60
C GLY A 137 7.97 23.14 -7.49
N ASP A 138 7.90 22.55 -6.30
CA ASP A 138 7.20 23.07 -5.11
C ASP A 138 5.66 23.13 -5.17
N VAL A 139 5.06 22.58 -6.22
CA VAL A 139 3.60 22.52 -6.38
C VAL A 139 3.12 21.07 -6.40
N TRP A 140 2.04 20.81 -5.67
CA TRP A 140 1.31 19.55 -5.75
C TRP A 140 0.29 19.60 -6.89
N SER A 141 0.44 18.72 -7.87
CA SER A 141 -0.47 18.57 -9.02
C SER A 141 -1.29 17.28 -8.87
N PRO A 142 -2.59 17.38 -8.53
CA PRO A 142 -3.48 16.23 -8.48
C PRO A 142 -4.07 15.91 -9.85
N VAL A 143 -4.20 14.62 -10.14
CA VAL A 143 -4.93 14.06 -11.28
C VAL A 143 -5.96 13.07 -10.73
N LYS A 144 -7.24 13.24 -11.07
CA LYS A 144 -8.32 12.37 -10.60
C LYS A 144 -8.77 11.45 -11.74
N ILE A 145 -8.74 10.15 -11.50
CA ILE A 145 -9.32 9.11 -12.35
C ILE A 145 -10.72 8.84 -11.80
N ALA A 146 -11.72 9.44 -12.44
CA ALA A 146 -13.12 9.20 -12.10
C ALA A 146 -13.58 7.82 -12.59
N ASN A 147 -14.54 7.21 -11.88
CA ASN A 147 -15.13 5.91 -12.22
C ASN A 147 -14.08 4.81 -12.44
N ALA A 148 -13.07 4.76 -11.56
CA ALA A 148 -12.08 3.70 -11.55
C ALA A 148 -12.72 2.33 -11.21
N HIS A 149 -13.66 2.34 -10.26
CA HIS A 149 -14.43 1.16 -9.82
C HIS A 149 -15.92 1.53 -9.72
N ASP A 150 -16.82 0.57 -9.92
CA ASP A 150 -18.27 0.88 -9.98
C ASP A 150 -18.89 1.10 -8.60
N GLU A 151 -18.42 0.38 -7.57
CA GLU A 151 -19.00 0.40 -6.20
C GLU A 151 -18.03 0.96 -5.14
N GLY A 152 -16.98 1.67 -5.55
CA GLY A 152 -15.97 2.27 -4.67
C GLY A 152 -14.65 1.51 -4.67
N CYS A 153 -13.57 2.20 -4.28
CA CYS A 153 -12.22 1.67 -4.26
C CYS A 153 -11.69 1.57 -2.81
N ASN A 154 -11.09 0.43 -2.48
CA ASN A 154 -10.65 0.12 -1.12
C ASN A 154 -9.13 0.19 -0.96
N ALA A 155 -8.38 -0.22 -1.98
CA ALA A 155 -6.93 -0.35 -1.88
C ALA A 155 -6.22 0.03 -3.17
N VAL A 156 -5.02 0.58 -3.02
CA VAL A 156 -4.10 0.92 -4.10
C VAL A 156 -2.66 0.52 -3.76
N SER A 157 -1.92 0.01 -4.74
CA SER A 157 -0.49 -0.31 -4.58
C SER A 157 0.26 0.00 -5.86
N TRP A 158 1.38 0.71 -5.75
CA TRP A 158 2.27 0.98 -6.87
C TRP A 158 3.05 -0.25 -7.32
N ALA A 159 3.28 -0.36 -8.64
CA ALA A 159 4.25 -1.28 -9.19
C ALA A 159 5.68 -0.78 -8.92
N PRO A 160 6.66 -1.68 -8.74
CA PRO A 160 8.05 -1.28 -8.62
C PRO A 160 8.55 -0.65 -9.94
N ALA A 161 9.44 0.35 -9.83
CA ALA A 161 10.10 0.91 -11.00
C ALA A 161 11.08 -0.11 -11.60
N LYS A 162 10.84 -0.52 -12.84
CA LYS A 162 11.77 -1.39 -13.58
C LYS A 162 12.67 -0.52 -14.45
N ARG A 163 13.99 -0.67 -14.33
CA ARG A 163 14.94 -0.06 -15.27
C ARG A 163 15.03 -0.95 -16.51
N LEU A 164 14.68 -0.39 -17.66
CA LEU A 164 14.86 -1.03 -18.96
C LEU A 164 16.30 -0.78 -19.41
N GLN A 165 17.19 -1.73 -19.11
CA GLN A 165 18.56 -1.66 -19.62
C GLN A 165 18.59 -2.21 -21.05
N SER A 166 18.56 -1.31 -22.03
CA SER A 166 18.83 -1.67 -23.42
C SER A 166 20.34 -1.86 -23.60
N ALA A 167 20.76 -2.97 -24.20
CA ALA A 167 22.18 -3.22 -24.51
C ALA A 167 22.77 -2.24 -25.53
N LEU A 168 21.92 -1.44 -26.20
CA LEU A 168 22.28 -0.55 -27.30
C LEU A 168 22.08 0.94 -26.98
N ASP A 169 21.48 1.27 -25.83
CA ASP A 169 21.07 2.63 -25.52
C ASP A 169 21.57 3.05 -24.13
N VAL A 170 22.27 4.19 -24.06
CA VAL A 170 22.89 4.73 -22.83
C VAL A 170 21.87 5.52 -22.00
N SER A 171 20.64 5.71 -22.50
CA SER A 171 19.59 6.40 -21.76
C SER A 171 18.93 5.46 -20.74
N GLU A 172 18.90 5.88 -19.47
CA GLU A 172 18.12 5.18 -18.44
C GLU A 172 16.63 5.35 -18.74
N GLN A 173 16.02 4.36 -19.39
CA GLN A 173 14.57 4.30 -19.54
C GLN A 173 13.97 3.56 -18.35
N ILE A 174 13.06 4.22 -17.65
CA ILE A 174 12.26 3.63 -16.59
C ILE A 174 10.94 3.19 -17.21
N ASP A 175 10.47 1.98 -16.88
CA ASP A 175 9.17 1.48 -17.32
C ASP A 175 8.06 2.48 -16.92
N PRO A 176 7.07 2.75 -17.79
CA PRO A 176 5.89 3.55 -17.46
C PRO A 176 5.32 3.26 -16.08
N LYS A 177 4.88 4.33 -15.42
CA LYS A 177 4.25 4.25 -14.11
C LYS A 177 3.02 3.33 -14.15
N ARG A 178 2.96 2.37 -13.23
CA ARG A 178 1.82 1.47 -13.06
C ARG A 178 1.45 1.33 -11.60
N PHE A 179 0.18 1.07 -11.35
CA PHE A 179 -0.32 0.70 -10.04
C PHE A 179 -1.53 -0.22 -10.19
N VAL A 180 -1.87 -0.91 -9.11
CA VAL A 180 -3.06 -1.76 -9.02
C VAL A 180 -4.05 -1.17 -8.04
N SER A 181 -5.34 -1.34 -8.30
CA SER A 181 -6.43 -0.99 -7.40
C SER A 181 -7.39 -2.16 -7.20
N GLY A 182 -8.00 -2.21 -6.02
CA GLY A 182 -9.06 -3.17 -5.68
C GLY A 182 -10.32 -2.44 -5.20
N GLY A 183 -11.49 -2.92 -5.63
CA GLY A 183 -12.76 -2.26 -5.34
C GLY A 183 -13.86 -3.18 -4.82
N ASN A 184 -14.99 -2.56 -4.48
CA ASN A 184 -16.23 -3.25 -4.11
C ASN A 184 -16.92 -3.89 -5.33
N ASP A 185 -16.53 -3.52 -6.55
CA ASP A 185 -16.94 -4.17 -7.79
C ASP A 185 -16.35 -5.57 -7.98
N ARG A 186 -15.59 -6.09 -6.99
CA ARG A 186 -14.92 -7.41 -6.96
C ARG A 186 -13.73 -7.50 -7.91
N LEU A 187 -13.43 -6.41 -8.62
CA LEU A 187 -12.38 -6.38 -9.61
C LEU A 187 -11.08 -5.88 -9.00
N VAL A 188 -10.00 -6.43 -9.52
CA VAL A 188 -8.66 -5.85 -9.39
C VAL A 188 -8.32 -5.23 -10.74
N LYS A 189 -7.94 -3.95 -10.77
CA LYS A 189 -7.65 -3.21 -12.00
C LYS A 189 -6.21 -2.74 -12.00
N VAL A 190 -5.52 -2.94 -13.12
CA VAL A 190 -4.15 -2.47 -13.34
C VAL A 190 -4.21 -1.22 -14.20
N TRP A 191 -3.55 -0.17 -13.74
CA TRP A 191 -3.52 1.14 -14.39
C TRP A 191 -2.12 1.46 -14.87
N ARG A 192 -2.03 2.10 -16.04
CA ARG A 192 -0.78 2.54 -16.64
C ARG A 192 -0.88 3.98 -17.10
N GLU A 193 0.18 4.75 -16.84
CA GLU A 193 0.35 6.09 -17.39
C GLU A 193 0.76 6.00 -18.87
N GLU A 194 -0.06 6.56 -19.77
CA GLU A 194 0.26 6.63 -21.20
C GLU A 194 1.09 7.86 -21.54
N SER A 195 0.70 8.99 -20.95
CA SER A 195 1.38 10.27 -21.04
C SER A 195 1.26 10.97 -19.69
N PRO A 196 2.11 11.97 -19.38
CA PRO A 196 2.12 12.61 -18.07
C PRO A 196 0.72 13.07 -17.63
N GLY A 197 0.19 12.47 -16.57
CA GLY A 197 -1.14 12.76 -16.05
C GLY A 197 -2.33 12.13 -16.79
N THR A 198 -2.10 11.31 -17.81
CA THR A 198 -3.14 10.53 -18.50
C THR A 198 -2.98 9.05 -18.19
N TRP A 199 -4.02 8.48 -17.60
CA TRP A 199 -4.03 7.10 -17.12
C TRP A 199 -5.09 6.28 -17.83
N ARG A 200 -4.75 5.04 -18.18
CA ARG A 200 -5.69 4.06 -18.71
C ARG A 200 -5.71 2.79 -17.87
N MET A 201 -6.84 2.11 -17.89
CA MET A 201 -6.93 0.73 -17.42
C MET A 201 -6.23 -0.17 -18.43
N GLU A 202 -5.17 -0.85 -18.00
CA GLU A 202 -4.38 -1.77 -18.81
C GLU A 202 -4.92 -3.20 -18.72
N ALA A 203 -5.37 -3.62 -17.53
CA ALA A 203 -5.95 -4.94 -17.33
C ALA A 203 -7.07 -4.90 -16.29
N GLU A 204 -8.10 -5.72 -16.54
CA GLU A 204 -9.15 -6.04 -15.60
C GLU A 204 -8.98 -7.49 -15.15
N LEU A 205 -8.86 -7.69 -13.84
CA LEU A 205 -8.54 -8.96 -13.22
C LEU A 205 -9.75 -9.42 -12.40
N ASP A 206 -10.53 -10.31 -13.00
CA ASP A 206 -11.69 -10.94 -12.38
C ASP A 206 -11.32 -12.28 -11.73
N GLY A 207 -11.85 -12.54 -10.54
CA GLY A 207 -11.59 -13.76 -9.76
C GLY A 207 -12.10 -13.74 -8.33
N HIS A 208 -12.38 -12.57 -7.76
CA HIS A 208 -13.02 -12.46 -6.44
C HIS A 208 -14.55 -12.57 -6.55
N GLU A 209 -15.18 -13.15 -5.53
CA GLU A 209 -16.64 -13.32 -5.46
C GLU A 209 -17.33 -12.20 -4.67
N ASN A 210 -16.55 -11.34 -4.01
CA ASN A 210 -17.03 -10.24 -3.19
C ASN A 210 -15.99 -9.10 -3.16
N TRP A 211 -16.22 -8.05 -2.37
CA TRP A 211 -15.38 -6.87 -2.28
C TRP A 211 -13.91 -7.20 -2.05
N VAL A 212 -13.03 -6.61 -2.87
CA VAL A 212 -11.59 -6.67 -2.68
C VAL A 212 -11.23 -5.69 -1.58
N ARG A 213 -10.59 -6.17 -0.50
CA ARG A 213 -10.20 -5.37 0.65
C ARG A 213 -8.83 -4.75 0.51
N ASP A 214 -7.87 -5.52 0.01
CA ASP A 214 -6.50 -5.06 -0.16
C ASP A 214 -5.83 -5.65 -1.40
N VAL A 215 -4.88 -4.89 -1.94
CA VAL A 215 -4.06 -5.27 -3.10
C VAL A 215 -2.62 -4.85 -2.85
N ALA A 216 -1.68 -5.74 -3.11
CA ALA A 216 -0.26 -5.48 -2.93
C ALA A 216 0.53 -5.96 -4.16
N TRP A 217 1.20 -5.03 -4.82
CA TRP A 217 2.12 -5.35 -5.90
C TRP A 217 3.46 -5.81 -5.31
N ALA A 218 3.95 -6.97 -5.74
CA ALA A 218 5.20 -7.49 -5.23
C ALA A 218 6.39 -6.61 -5.68
N PRO A 219 7.31 -6.23 -4.78
CA PRO A 219 8.50 -5.43 -5.12
C PRO A 219 9.58 -6.30 -5.79
N SER A 220 9.21 -7.02 -6.85
CA SER A 220 10.11 -7.87 -7.61
C SER A 220 10.68 -7.12 -8.81
N GLU A 221 12.00 -7.17 -8.96
CA GLU A 221 12.69 -6.70 -10.17
C GLU A 221 12.60 -7.70 -11.33
N SER A 222 11.96 -8.86 -11.12
CA SER A 222 11.80 -9.86 -12.18
C SER A 222 10.93 -9.34 -13.33
N GLN A 223 11.11 -9.96 -14.50
CA GLN A 223 10.27 -9.69 -15.67
C GLN A 223 8.80 -9.99 -15.37
N THR A 224 8.54 -10.99 -14.52
CA THR A 224 7.19 -11.38 -14.11
C THR A 224 6.64 -10.45 -13.04
N SER A 225 5.56 -9.74 -13.34
CA SER A 225 4.88 -8.92 -12.32
C SER A 225 3.95 -9.81 -11.51
N THR A 226 4.05 -9.72 -10.18
CA THR A 226 3.20 -10.48 -9.25
C THR A 226 2.39 -9.53 -8.39
N ILE A 227 1.09 -9.79 -8.24
CA ILE A 227 0.18 -9.04 -7.38
C ILE A 227 -0.49 -10.03 -6.42
N ALA A 228 -0.68 -9.64 -5.17
CA ALA A 228 -1.57 -10.33 -4.24
C ALA A 228 -2.82 -9.48 -4.04
N SER A 229 -3.99 -10.11 -3.97
CA SER A 229 -5.23 -9.46 -3.55
C SER A 229 -5.95 -10.31 -2.51
N CYS A 230 -6.70 -9.66 -1.63
CA CYS A 230 -7.57 -10.33 -0.68
C CYS A 230 -8.92 -9.64 -0.57
N GLY A 231 -9.95 -10.38 -0.14
CA GLY A 231 -11.31 -9.86 -0.12
C GLY A 231 -12.20 -10.42 0.99
N VAL A 232 -13.43 -9.92 1.00
CA VAL A 232 -14.51 -10.37 1.90
C VAL A 232 -14.95 -11.80 1.61
N ASP A 233 -14.65 -12.31 0.41
CA ASP A 233 -14.88 -13.70 0.01
C ASP A 233 -13.93 -14.71 0.68
N GLY A 234 -13.02 -14.24 1.53
CA GLY A 234 -12.02 -15.05 2.23
C GLY A 234 -10.94 -15.58 1.30
N ARG A 235 -10.84 -15.12 0.05
CA ARG A 235 -9.83 -15.59 -0.90
C ARG A 235 -8.60 -14.71 -0.84
N VAL A 236 -7.42 -15.33 -0.87
CA VAL A 236 -6.19 -14.66 -1.30
C VAL A 236 -5.86 -15.13 -2.71
N ILE A 237 -5.73 -14.21 -3.64
CA ILE A 237 -5.43 -14.52 -5.05
C ILE A 237 -4.08 -13.94 -5.41
N ILE A 238 -3.24 -14.77 -6.04
CA ILE A 238 -1.98 -14.35 -6.64
C ILE A 238 -2.17 -14.20 -8.14
N TRP A 239 -1.89 -13.01 -8.65
CA TRP A 239 -1.93 -12.67 -10.05
C TRP A 239 -0.52 -12.60 -10.59
N ARG A 240 -0.28 -13.24 -11.72
CA ARG A 240 1.01 -13.21 -12.42
C ARG A 240 0.82 -12.73 -13.84
N CYS A 241 1.56 -11.69 -14.18
CA CYS A 241 1.71 -11.23 -15.54
C CYS A 241 3.03 -11.77 -16.09
N ASN A 242 2.92 -12.58 -17.13
CA ASN A 242 4.05 -12.96 -17.97
C ASN A 242 3.94 -12.21 -19.30
N LEU A 243 5.09 -11.80 -19.83
CA LEU A 243 5.20 -11.34 -21.21
C LEU A 243 5.22 -12.58 -22.11
N ASP A 244 4.20 -12.75 -22.93
CA ASP A 244 4.14 -13.78 -23.97
C ASP A 244 4.29 -13.09 -25.33
N GLY A 245 5.54 -12.92 -25.76
CA GLY A 245 5.88 -12.01 -26.86
C GLY A 245 5.65 -10.55 -26.46
N ASP A 246 4.83 -9.83 -27.22
CA ASP A 246 4.43 -8.44 -26.94
C ASP A 246 3.14 -8.34 -26.10
N GLU A 247 2.46 -9.46 -25.84
CA GLU A 247 1.19 -9.47 -25.09
C GLU A 247 1.42 -9.78 -23.60
N GLN A 248 0.75 -9.00 -22.76
CA GLN A 248 0.72 -9.24 -21.32
C GLN A 248 -0.41 -10.21 -20.98
N LYS A 249 -0.06 -11.38 -20.46
CA LYS A 249 -1.03 -12.38 -20.04
C LYS A 249 -1.06 -12.48 -18.52
N TRP A 250 -2.18 -12.04 -17.95
CA TRP A 250 -2.48 -12.21 -16.54
C TRP A 250 -3.08 -13.59 -16.28
N THR A 251 -2.51 -14.29 -15.30
CA THR A 251 -3.02 -15.56 -14.78
C THR A 251 -3.28 -15.39 -13.30
N ASN A 252 -4.33 -16.04 -12.79
CA ASN A 252 -4.68 -15.99 -11.38
C ASN A 252 -4.55 -17.37 -10.74
N ARG A 253 -4.28 -17.39 -9.44
CA ARG A 253 -4.32 -18.59 -8.64
C ARG A 253 -4.82 -18.24 -7.24
N VAL A 254 -5.84 -18.96 -6.79
CA VAL A 254 -6.27 -18.91 -5.39
C VAL A 254 -5.20 -19.58 -4.54
N LEU A 255 -4.58 -18.80 -3.66
CA LEU A 255 -3.56 -19.25 -2.73
C LEU A 255 -4.19 -20.06 -1.59
N CYS A 256 -5.22 -19.49 -0.98
CA CYS A 256 -5.97 -20.07 0.12
C CYS A 256 -7.38 -19.43 0.18
N LYS A 257 -8.30 -20.16 0.82
CA LYS A 257 -9.66 -19.70 1.09
C LYS A 257 -9.95 -19.88 2.58
N TYR A 258 -10.15 -18.77 3.27
CA TYR A 258 -10.57 -18.72 4.66
C TYR A 258 -12.09 -18.69 4.75
N THR A 259 -12.62 -18.99 5.93
CA THR A 259 -14.04 -18.83 6.27
C THR A 259 -14.41 -17.37 6.48
N ASP A 260 -13.47 -16.60 7.00
CA ASP A 260 -13.65 -15.21 7.41
C ASP A 260 -13.01 -14.23 6.42
N PRO A 261 -13.48 -12.98 6.39
CA PRO A 261 -12.88 -11.91 5.58
C PRO A 261 -11.41 -11.69 5.89
N ILE A 262 -10.67 -11.30 4.85
CA ILE A 262 -9.26 -10.92 4.96
C ILE A 262 -9.14 -9.41 4.78
N TRP A 263 -8.36 -8.78 5.65
CA TRP A 263 -8.22 -7.32 5.68
C TRP A 263 -7.03 -6.83 4.87
N HIS A 264 -5.83 -7.36 5.13
CA HIS A 264 -4.62 -6.87 4.47
C HIS A 264 -3.72 -7.98 3.95
N VAL A 265 -3.00 -7.65 2.87
CA VAL A 265 -1.93 -8.44 2.28
C VAL A 265 -0.67 -7.59 2.15
N SER A 266 0.49 -8.12 2.53
CA SER A 266 1.74 -7.37 2.45
C SER A 266 2.91 -8.25 2.02
N TRP A 267 3.66 -7.77 1.04
CA TRP A 267 4.87 -8.44 0.57
C TRP A 267 6.08 -8.06 1.41
N SER A 268 6.92 -9.06 1.70
CA SER A 268 8.30 -8.81 2.12
C SER A 268 9.06 -8.00 1.08
N PHE A 269 10.07 -7.24 1.52
CA PHE A 269 10.89 -6.39 0.64
C PHE A 269 11.54 -7.16 -0.52
N CYS A 270 11.93 -8.43 -0.30
CA CYS A 270 12.50 -9.29 -1.35
C CYS A 270 11.44 -10.02 -2.20
N ALA A 271 10.15 -9.73 -2.02
CA ALA A 271 9.04 -10.36 -2.71
C ALA A 271 8.97 -11.90 -2.59
N THR A 272 9.53 -12.47 -1.51
CA THR A 272 9.57 -13.95 -1.31
C THR A 272 8.50 -14.46 -0.34
N ILE A 273 8.13 -13.64 0.63
CA ILE A 273 7.12 -13.93 1.65
C ILE A 273 5.95 -12.97 1.48
N LEU A 274 4.73 -13.51 1.62
CA LEU A 274 3.48 -12.78 1.69
C LEU A 274 2.88 -12.95 3.10
N ALA A 275 2.61 -11.84 3.78
CA ALA A 275 1.83 -11.83 5.01
C ALA A 275 0.35 -11.55 4.70
N VAL A 276 -0.53 -12.28 5.36
CA VAL A 276 -2.00 -12.18 5.22
C VAL A 276 -2.59 -11.96 6.61
N SER A 277 -3.42 -10.94 6.77
CA SER A 277 -4.12 -10.64 8.03
C SER A 277 -5.63 -10.81 7.88
N GLY A 278 -6.22 -11.62 8.77
CA GLY A 278 -7.64 -11.95 8.75
C GLY A 278 -8.44 -11.32 9.89
N VAL A 279 -9.76 -11.49 9.85
CA VAL A 279 -10.68 -11.17 10.97
C VAL A 279 -10.41 -12.02 12.21
N ASP A 280 -9.79 -13.19 12.06
CA ASP A 280 -9.44 -14.11 13.14
C ASP A 280 -8.32 -13.60 14.06
N ASN A 281 -7.89 -12.34 13.89
CA ASN A 281 -6.78 -11.69 14.59
C ASN A 281 -5.44 -12.42 14.41
N LYS A 282 -5.32 -13.30 13.42
CA LYS A 282 -4.08 -13.99 13.09
C LYS A 282 -3.44 -13.38 11.85
N VAL A 283 -2.11 -13.44 11.84
CA VAL A 283 -1.30 -13.15 10.66
C VAL A 283 -0.68 -14.45 10.18
N THR A 284 -1.01 -14.84 8.96
CA THR A 284 -0.46 -16.03 8.33
C THR A 284 0.58 -15.62 7.29
N MET A 285 1.74 -16.27 7.30
CA MET A 285 2.80 -16.02 6.33
C MET A 285 2.92 -17.16 5.33
N PHE A 286 3.05 -16.81 4.05
CA PHE A 286 3.22 -17.73 2.94
C PHE A 286 4.54 -17.48 2.22
N GLN A 287 5.23 -18.55 1.82
CA GLN A 287 6.43 -18.49 1.02
C GLN A 287 6.31 -19.42 -0.18
N GLU A 288 6.71 -18.94 -1.35
CA GLU A 288 6.82 -19.78 -2.53
C GLU A 288 8.15 -20.55 -2.51
N ARG A 289 8.07 -21.88 -2.62
CA ARG A 289 9.25 -22.76 -2.60
C ARG A 289 9.60 -23.29 -3.99
N LEU A 290 8.58 -23.54 -4.80
CA LEU A 290 8.68 -23.90 -6.21
C LEU A 290 7.68 -23.04 -6.98
N PRO A 291 7.83 -22.86 -8.30
CA PRO A 291 6.88 -22.09 -9.10
C PRO A 291 5.45 -22.58 -8.89
N ASN A 292 4.60 -21.67 -8.44
CA ASN A 292 3.21 -21.89 -8.04
C ASN A 292 3.05 -22.89 -6.88
N HIS A 293 4.03 -23.07 -6.01
CA HIS A 293 3.90 -23.90 -4.81
C HIS A 293 4.19 -23.06 -3.58
N TRP A 294 3.12 -22.59 -2.97
CA TRP A 294 3.14 -21.78 -1.77
C TRP A 294 2.94 -22.66 -0.54
N MET A 295 3.77 -22.46 0.47
CA MET A 295 3.65 -23.09 1.77
C MET A 295 3.43 -22.03 2.84
N GLN A 296 2.55 -22.33 3.79
CA GLN A 296 2.43 -21.57 5.02
C GLN A 296 3.65 -21.82 5.90
N ILE A 297 4.33 -20.75 6.35
CA ILE A 297 5.61 -20.86 7.07
C ILE A 297 5.51 -20.61 8.58
N SER A 298 4.47 -19.96 9.09
CA SER A 298 4.15 -19.95 10.54
C SER A 298 2.80 -19.31 10.85
N GLU A 299 2.25 -19.65 12.03
CA GLU A 299 1.43 -18.78 12.88
C GLU A 299 2.37 -18.08 13.87
N PRO A 300 2.25 -16.79 14.19
CA PRO A 300 2.91 -16.22 15.36
C PRO A 300 2.36 -16.94 16.61
N GLU A 301 3.23 -17.57 17.38
CA GLU A 301 2.86 -18.23 18.63
C GLU A 301 2.22 -17.20 19.57
N GLU A 302 0.92 -17.31 19.83
CA GLU A 302 0.33 -16.71 21.03
C GLU A 302 0.91 -17.46 22.23
N GLU A 303 1.83 -16.81 22.96
CA GLU A 303 2.16 -17.24 24.31
C GLU A 303 0.86 -17.26 25.13
N LYS A 304 0.38 -18.46 25.44
CA LYS A 304 -0.63 -18.65 26.47
C LYS A 304 -0.11 -18.01 27.76
N GLN A 305 -0.87 -17.04 28.26
CA GLN A 305 -0.69 -16.37 29.56
C GLN A 305 -0.37 -17.34 30.70
#